data_AF-A0A935R318-F1
#
_entry.id   AF-A0A935R318-F1
#
_cell.length_a   1.000
_cell.length_b   1.000
_cell.length_c   1.000
_cell.angle_alpha   90.00
_cell.angle_beta   90.00
_cell.angle_gamma   90.00
#
_symmetry.space_group_name_H-M   'P 1'
#
loop_
_entity.id
_entity.type
_entity.pdbx_description
1 polymer ?
#
loop_
_entity_poly.entity_id
_entity_poly.type
_entity_poly.pdbx_seq_one_letter_code
_entity_poly.pdbx_strand_id
1 'polypeptide(L)'
;MTHPDLHPPDLTLDALEAAAGRLLARLPGAPEDDRVSAAPDARTLRYYQTLGLMDKPSRYDGRQAIYGRRHLLQAVCVKLLQRAGRSLQQAQVALAGATDLALEAAVIDGLGLETPSAAQRPAQSPSDPFAPLPEPVAKPLVSAQLAPGIFVMIDPTLVPDPAAMIRRLTGACR
;
A
#
# COMPACT_ATOMS: atom_id res chain seq x y z
N MET A 1 7.76 -21.72 -1.51
CA MET A 1 8.64 -21.56 -0.33
C MET A 1 7.80 -20.93 0.76
N THR A 2 7.53 -21.64 1.86
CA THR A 2 6.72 -21.10 2.96
C THR A 2 7.63 -20.24 3.85
N HIS A 3 7.40 -18.92 3.92
CA HIS A 3 8.18 -18.05 4.79
C HIS A 3 7.74 -18.27 6.26
N PRO A 4 8.60 -18.79 7.15
CA PRO A 4 8.21 -19.14 8.52
C PRO A 4 7.77 -17.91 9.33
N ASP A 5 8.32 -16.74 9.04
CA ASP A 5 7.96 -15.46 9.68
C ASP A 5 6.52 -15.01 9.37
N LEU A 6 5.93 -15.50 8.28
CA LEU A 6 4.54 -15.20 7.90
C LEU A 6 3.54 -16.19 8.50
N HIS A 7 3.99 -17.22 9.23
CA HIS A 7 3.11 -18.23 9.82
C HIS A 7 3.35 -18.39 11.34
N PRO A 8 3.22 -17.30 12.12
CA PRO A 8 3.40 -17.37 13.56
C PRO A 8 2.31 -18.23 14.22
N PRO A 9 2.60 -18.81 15.40
CA PRO A 9 1.58 -19.37 16.27
C PRO A 9 0.63 -18.26 16.75
N ASP A 10 -0.31 -18.62 17.61
CA ASP A 10 -1.16 -17.65 18.30
C ASP A 10 -0.34 -16.57 19.03
N LEU A 11 -0.66 -15.30 18.78
CA LEU A 11 0.07 -14.13 19.25
C LEU A 11 -0.76 -13.32 20.25
N THR A 12 -0.15 -12.87 21.33
CA THR A 12 -0.69 -11.75 22.11
C THR A 12 -0.50 -10.43 21.33
N LEU A 13 -1.11 -9.34 21.79
CA LEU A 13 -0.96 -8.04 21.14
C LEU A 13 0.51 -7.58 21.06
N ASP A 14 1.27 -7.77 22.13
CA ASP A 14 2.69 -7.38 22.19
C ASP A 14 3.54 -8.28 21.26
N ALA A 15 3.19 -9.57 21.17
CA ALA A 15 3.86 -10.49 20.25
C ALA A 15 3.53 -10.17 18.78
N LEU A 16 2.31 -9.68 18.51
CA LEU A 16 1.89 -9.19 17.20
C LEU A 16 2.66 -7.94 16.79
N GLU A 17 2.80 -6.97 17.70
CA GLU A 17 3.65 -5.79 17.51
C GLU A 17 5.10 -6.19 17.17
N ALA A 18 5.70 -7.06 18.00
CA ALA A 18 7.07 -7.51 17.79
C ALA A 18 7.23 -8.25 16.44
N ALA A 19 6.26 -9.08 16.05
CA ALA A 19 6.29 -9.78 14.78
C ALA A 19 6.16 -8.82 13.59
N ALA A 20 5.24 -7.86 13.65
CA ALA A 20 5.08 -6.84 12.62
C ALA A 20 6.33 -5.97 12.49
N GLY A 21 6.93 -5.57 13.61
CA GLY A 21 8.18 -4.82 13.64
C GLY A 21 9.34 -5.59 12.98
N ARG A 22 9.50 -6.88 13.27
CA ARG A 22 10.53 -7.72 12.65
C ARG A 22 10.38 -7.82 11.13
N LEU A 23 9.14 -7.93 10.63
CA LEU A 23 8.89 -7.95 9.19
C LEU A 23 9.20 -6.59 8.57
N LEU A 24 8.64 -5.51 9.11
CA LEU A 24 8.80 -4.16 8.56
C LEU A 24 10.24 -3.65 8.61
N ALA A 25 11.05 -4.12 9.57
CA ALA A 25 12.48 -3.81 9.64
C ALA A 25 13.29 -4.32 8.43
N ARG A 26 12.75 -5.27 7.66
CA ARG A 26 13.38 -5.80 6.44
C ARG A 26 13.13 -4.92 5.22
N LEU A 27 12.23 -3.95 5.32
CA LEU A 27 11.94 -3.06 4.21
C LEU A 27 13.11 -2.12 3.92
N PRO A 28 13.54 -2.01 2.65
CA PRO A 28 14.48 -0.99 2.26
C PRO A 28 13.85 0.41 2.37
N GLY A 29 14.67 1.41 2.68
CA GLY A 29 14.25 2.79 2.90
C GLY A 29 13.66 2.99 4.30
N ALA A 30 14.27 3.87 5.09
CA ALA A 30 13.66 4.37 6.33
C ALA A 30 12.44 5.24 5.96
N PRO A 31 11.43 5.37 6.84
CA PRO A 31 10.41 6.40 6.65
C PRO A 31 11.12 7.75 6.51
N GLU A 32 10.97 8.44 5.37
CA GLU A 32 11.55 9.77 5.17
C GLU A 32 10.91 10.82 6.09
N ASP A 33 9.77 10.47 6.71
CA ASP A 33 9.03 11.29 7.65
C ASP A 33 9.19 10.73 9.07
N ASP A 34 10.00 11.41 9.90
CA ASP A 34 10.24 11.13 11.33
C ASP A 34 8.94 11.07 12.17
N ARG A 35 7.82 11.51 11.60
CA ARG A 35 6.49 11.49 12.23
C ARG A 35 5.77 10.14 12.12
N VAL A 36 6.21 9.24 11.26
CA VAL A 36 5.55 7.95 11.03
C VAL A 36 6.42 6.81 11.56
N SER A 37 6.05 6.27 12.72
CA SER A 37 6.74 5.12 13.32
C SER A 37 6.95 4.00 12.30
N ALA A 38 8.18 3.48 12.22
CA ALA A 38 8.56 2.42 11.27
C ALA A 38 7.72 1.15 11.45
N ALA A 39 7.31 0.85 12.69
CA ALA A 39 6.45 -0.28 13.06
C ALA A 39 5.20 0.20 13.82
N PRO A 40 4.07 -0.52 13.73
CA PRO A 40 2.88 -0.22 14.53
C PRO A 40 3.08 -0.69 15.97
N ASP A 41 2.80 0.18 16.94
CA ASP A 41 2.78 -0.16 18.37
C ASP A 41 1.41 -0.74 18.79
N ALA A 42 1.31 -1.27 20.01
CA ALA A 42 0.08 -1.79 20.58
C ALA A 42 -1.11 -0.81 20.49
N ARG A 43 -0.86 0.50 20.66
CA ARG A 43 -1.90 1.54 20.55
C ARG A 43 -2.43 1.64 19.11
N THR A 44 -1.53 1.65 18.13
CA THR A 44 -1.84 1.70 16.70
C THR A 44 -2.58 0.44 16.25
N LEU A 45 -2.15 -0.75 16.71
CA LEU A 45 -2.82 -2.01 16.40
C LEU A 45 -4.26 -2.02 16.92
N ARG A 46 -4.50 -1.56 18.15
CA ARG A 46 -5.86 -1.40 18.69
C ARG A 46 -6.67 -0.39 17.90
N TYR A 47 -6.07 0.72 17.49
CA TYR A 47 -6.74 1.71 16.65
C TYR A 47 -7.15 1.12 15.30
N TYR A 48 -6.27 0.36 14.63
CA TYR A 48 -6.61 -0.36 13.40
C TYR A 48 -7.76 -1.34 13.58
N GLN A 49 -7.80 -2.04 14.71
CA GLN A 49 -8.93 -2.89 15.06
C GLN A 49 -10.24 -2.08 15.19
N THR A 50 -10.21 -0.91 15.85
CA THR A 50 -11.41 -0.06 15.97
C THR A 50 -11.90 0.50 14.63
N LEU A 51 -10.99 0.76 13.69
CA LEU A 51 -11.31 1.25 12.35
C LEU A 51 -11.77 0.13 11.40
N GLY A 52 -11.65 -1.14 11.78
CA GLY A 52 -11.94 -2.29 10.91
C GLY A 52 -10.88 -2.53 9.84
N LEU A 53 -9.65 -2.03 10.04
CA LEU A 53 -8.48 -2.34 9.21
C LEU A 53 -7.86 -3.70 9.57
N MET A 54 -8.16 -4.18 10.77
CA MET A 54 -7.74 -5.46 11.30
C MET A 54 -8.95 -6.19 11.87
N ASP A 55 -8.98 -7.50 11.69
CA ASP A 55 -10.05 -8.32 12.23
C ASP A 55 -10.04 -8.33 13.77
N LYS A 56 -11.18 -8.75 14.34
CA LYS A 56 -11.28 -8.99 15.78
C LYS A 56 -10.38 -10.18 16.17
N PRO A 57 -9.83 -10.21 17.40
CA PRO A 57 -9.02 -11.30 17.90
C PRO A 57 -9.66 -12.66 17.61
N SER A 58 -8.86 -13.61 17.16
CA SER A 58 -9.30 -14.97 16.85
C SER A 58 -9.98 -15.65 18.03
N ARG A 59 -9.44 -15.43 19.24
CA ARG A 59 -10.04 -15.86 20.50
C ARG A 59 -9.58 -15.00 21.67
N TYR A 60 -10.15 -15.27 22.82
CA TYR A 60 -9.66 -14.76 24.10
C TYR A 60 -9.19 -15.94 24.96
N ASP A 61 -7.99 -15.83 25.51
CA ASP A 61 -7.46 -16.73 26.52
C ASP A 61 -7.54 -16.02 27.88
N GLY A 62 -8.62 -16.29 28.63
CA GLY A 62 -8.98 -15.54 29.82
C GLY A 62 -9.21 -14.05 29.53
N ARG A 63 -8.29 -13.20 29.99
CA ARG A 63 -8.31 -11.74 29.77
C ARG A 63 -7.41 -11.29 28.60
N GLN A 64 -6.69 -12.21 27.96
CA GLN A 64 -5.78 -11.88 26.88
C GLN A 64 -6.44 -12.10 25.52
N ALA A 65 -6.35 -11.10 24.65
CA ALA A 65 -6.75 -11.22 23.26
C ALA A 65 -5.67 -11.96 22.47
N ILE A 66 -6.08 -12.98 21.72
CA ILE A 66 -5.21 -13.80 20.90
C ILE A 66 -5.46 -13.51 19.43
N TYR A 67 -4.38 -13.16 18.76
CA TYR A 67 -4.28 -12.86 17.34
C TYR A 67 -3.58 -14.02 16.63
N GLY A 68 -3.67 -14.01 15.31
CA GLY A 68 -3.06 -15.03 14.47
C GLY A 68 -2.50 -14.42 13.20
N ARG A 69 -2.02 -15.29 12.31
CA ARG A 69 -1.39 -14.95 11.03
C ARG A 69 -2.09 -13.82 10.25
N ARG A 70 -3.40 -13.92 10.05
CA ARG A 70 -4.17 -12.94 9.27
C ARG A 70 -4.03 -11.50 9.82
N HIS A 71 -3.99 -11.36 11.13
CA HIS A 71 -3.83 -10.07 11.81
C HIS A 71 -2.43 -9.48 11.58
N LEU A 72 -1.40 -10.32 11.58
CA LEU A 72 -0.04 -9.91 11.25
C LEU A 72 0.04 -9.38 9.81
N LEU A 73 -0.55 -10.11 8.86
CA LEU A 73 -0.56 -9.70 7.46
C LEU A 73 -1.33 -8.38 7.27
N GLN A 74 -2.49 -8.22 7.89
CA GLN A 74 -3.25 -6.96 7.85
C GLN A 74 -2.43 -5.79 8.40
N ALA A 75 -1.81 -5.94 9.58
CA ALA A 75 -0.99 -4.91 10.19
C ALA A 75 0.16 -4.46 9.27
N VAL A 76 0.87 -5.42 8.67
CA VAL A 76 1.99 -5.15 7.76
C VAL A 76 1.49 -4.50 6.47
N CYS A 77 0.41 -5.02 5.87
CA CYS A 77 -0.18 -4.43 4.66
C CYS A 77 -0.62 -2.97 4.88
N VAL A 78 -1.23 -2.64 6.02
CA VAL A 78 -1.60 -1.24 6.34
C VAL A 78 -0.36 -0.35 6.33
N LYS A 79 0.75 -0.80 6.92
CA LYS A 79 2.00 -0.04 6.95
C LYS A 79 2.65 0.10 5.57
N LEU A 80 2.61 -0.95 4.75
CA LEU A 80 3.09 -0.90 3.36
C LEU A 80 2.28 0.12 2.55
N LEU A 81 0.95 0.12 2.70
CA LEU A 81 0.08 1.09 2.03
C LEU A 81 0.32 2.52 2.51
N GLN A 82 0.54 2.73 3.81
CA GLN A 82 0.90 4.04 4.36
C GLN A 82 2.24 4.55 3.79
N ARG A 83 3.25 3.66 3.66
CA ARG A 83 4.54 4.00 3.02
C ARG A 83 4.37 4.38 1.55
N ALA A 84 3.42 3.76 0.86
CA ALA A 84 3.03 4.13 -0.50
C ALA A 84 2.16 5.40 -0.59
N GLY A 85 2.02 6.16 0.52
CA GLY A 85 1.25 7.41 0.57
C GLY A 85 -0.26 7.23 0.61
N ARG A 86 -0.77 6.01 0.88
CA ARG A 86 -2.22 5.76 0.96
C ARG A 86 -2.78 6.17 2.32
N SER A 87 -3.97 6.75 2.31
CA SER A 87 -4.71 7.07 3.54
C SER A 87 -5.26 5.82 4.21
N LEU A 88 -5.63 5.92 5.50
CA LEU A 88 -6.26 4.81 6.22
C LEU A 88 -7.59 4.37 5.58
N GLN A 89 -8.37 5.29 5.01
CA GLN A 89 -9.60 4.96 4.29
C GLN A 89 -9.30 4.14 3.02
N GLN A 90 -8.26 4.52 2.27
CA GLN A 90 -7.83 3.76 1.09
C GLN A 90 -7.31 2.38 1.48
N ALA A 91 -6.59 2.28 2.61
CA ALA A 91 -6.16 0.99 3.15
C ALA A 91 -7.36 0.11 3.53
N GLN A 92 -8.40 0.69 4.12
CA GLN A 92 -9.62 -0.04 4.46
C GLN A 92 -10.32 -0.62 3.22
N VAL A 93 -10.43 0.18 2.15
CA VAL A 93 -10.99 -0.28 0.87
C VAL A 93 -10.13 -1.38 0.25
N ALA A 94 -8.80 -1.24 0.27
CA ALA A 94 -7.89 -2.22 -0.32
C ALA A 94 -7.87 -3.57 0.43
N LEU A 95 -8.07 -3.54 1.74
CA LEU A 95 -8.07 -4.74 2.58
C LEU A 95 -9.45 -5.38 2.74
N ALA A 96 -10.52 -4.67 2.37
CA ALA A 96 -11.88 -5.17 2.46
C ALA A 96 -12.05 -6.44 1.61
N GLY A 97 -12.43 -7.54 2.26
CA GLY A 97 -12.62 -8.83 1.59
C GLY A 97 -11.34 -9.52 1.11
N ALA A 98 -10.16 -9.00 1.44
CA ALA A 98 -8.90 -9.62 1.06
C ALA A 98 -8.73 -11.01 1.70
N THR A 99 -8.34 -11.99 0.89
CA THR A 99 -8.02 -13.35 1.35
C THR A 99 -6.63 -13.39 1.98
N ASP A 100 -6.38 -14.39 2.82
CA ASP A 100 -5.07 -14.59 3.45
C ASP A 100 -3.93 -14.72 2.44
N LEU A 101 -4.21 -15.34 1.29
CA LEU A 101 -3.25 -15.46 0.18
C LEU A 101 -2.96 -14.12 -0.48
N ALA A 102 -3.99 -13.28 -0.70
CA ALA A 102 -3.81 -11.96 -1.28
C ALA A 102 -3.01 -11.04 -0.34
N LEU A 103 -3.29 -11.10 0.96
CA LEU A 103 -2.55 -10.37 1.98
C LEU A 103 -1.09 -10.83 2.05
N GLU A 104 -0.85 -12.14 2.05
CA GLU A 104 0.50 -12.70 2.04
C GLU A 104 1.28 -12.27 0.79
N ALA A 105 0.68 -12.39 -0.39
CA ALA A 105 1.32 -11.96 -1.63
C ALA A 105 1.70 -10.48 -1.60
N ALA A 106 0.83 -9.61 -1.09
CA ALA A 106 1.12 -8.19 -0.94
C ALA A 106 2.25 -7.91 0.07
N VAL A 107 2.33 -8.66 1.17
CA VAL A 107 3.45 -8.55 2.12
C VAL A 107 4.76 -8.99 1.49
N ILE A 108 4.75 -10.11 0.78
CA ILE A 108 5.94 -10.66 0.13
C ILE A 108 6.48 -9.70 -0.94
N ASP A 109 5.59 -9.18 -1.80
CA ASP A 109 5.88 -8.17 -2.81
C ASP A 109 6.45 -6.89 -2.16
N GLY A 110 5.78 -6.37 -1.13
CA GLY A 110 6.20 -5.16 -0.45
C GLY A 110 7.55 -5.29 0.27
N LEU A 111 7.89 -6.48 0.77
CA LEU A 111 9.17 -6.75 1.42
C LEU A 111 10.32 -7.02 0.42
N GLY A 112 10.03 -7.09 -0.88
CA GLY A 112 11.02 -7.49 -1.89
C GLY A 112 11.53 -8.91 -1.67
N LEU A 113 10.74 -9.76 -1.00
CA LEU A 113 11.05 -11.17 -0.83
C LEU A 113 10.68 -11.85 -2.15
N GLU A 114 11.66 -11.96 -3.06
CA GLU A 114 11.53 -12.56 -4.39
C GLU A 114 10.54 -13.73 -4.42
N THR A 115 9.35 -13.48 -4.97
CA THR A 115 8.48 -14.52 -5.51
C THR A 115 8.42 -14.26 -7.01
N PRO A 116 8.65 -15.26 -7.87
CA PRO A 116 8.36 -15.09 -9.28
C PRO A 116 6.90 -14.68 -9.40
N SER A 117 6.70 -13.44 -9.83
CA SER A 117 5.42 -12.81 -10.10
C SER A 117 4.49 -13.79 -10.82
N ALA A 118 3.50 -14.29 -10.09
CA ALA A 118 2.40 -15.07 -10.63
C ALA A 118 1.07 -14.49 -10.14
N ALA A 119 0.92 -13.16 -10.19
CA ALA A 119 -0.39 -12.48 -10.22
C ALA A 119 -0.26 -10.97 -10.45
N GLN A 120 0.47 -10.55 -11.49
CA GLN A 120 0.20 -9.25 -12.09
C GLN A 120 -0.95 -9.38 -13.09
N ARG A 121 -2.17 -9.02 -12.69
CA ARG A 121 -2.86 -7.87 -13.32
C ARG A 121 -4.16 -7.47 -12.61
N PRO A 122 -4.51 -6.16 -12.67
CA PRO A 122 -5.82 -5.63 -12.29
C PRO A 122 -6.90 -6.28 -13.16
N ALA A 123 -8.14 -6.27 -12.70
CA ALA A 123 -9.29 -6.53 -13.54
C ALA A 123 -9.34 -5.51 -14.70
N GLN A 124 -8.64 -5.82 -15.79
CA GLN A 124 -8.81 -5.24 -17.11
C GLN A 124 -9.95 -6.03 -17.75
N SER A 125 -11.08 -5.35 -17.98
CA SER A 125 -12.20 -5.87 -18.75
C SER A 125 -11.73 -6.42 -20.11
N PRO A 126 -12.40 -7.44 -20.69
CA PRO A 126 -11.95 -8.08 -21.92
C PRO A 126 -11.85 -7.06 -23.05
N SER A 127 -10.62 -6.87 -23.56
CA SER A 127 -10.32 -6.05 -24.73
C SER A 127 -10.17 -6.98 -25.94
N ASP A 128 -10.70 -6.56 -27.08
CA ASP A 128 -10.85 -7.32 -28.33
C ASP A 128 -9.61 -8.10 -28.81
N PRO A 129 -9.79 -9.28 -29.46
CA PRO A 129 -8.70 -10.18 -29.88
C PRO A 129 -7.87 -9.70 -31.09
N PHE A 130 -7.96 -8.42 -31.50
CA PHE A 130 -7.23 -7.90 -32.67
C PHE A 130 -6.40 -6.64 -32.40
N ALA A 131 -5.90 -6.45 -31.18
CA ALA A 131 -4.98 -5.35 -30.87
C ALA A 131 -3.51 -5.83 -30.89
N PRO A 132 -2.61 -5.18 -31.67
CA PRO A 132 -1.18 -5.45 -31.61
C PRO A 132 -0.59 -4.98 -30.26
N LEU A 133 0.37 -5.75 -29.72
CA LEU A 133 0.99 -5.53 -28.41
C LEU A 133 1.79 -4.21 -28.34
N PRO A 134 1.54 -3.32 -27.36
CA PRO A 134 2.38 -2.14 -27.12
C PRO A 134 3.54 -2.43 -26.14
N GLU A 135 4.73 -1.95 -26.48
CA GLU A 135 5.95 -1.98 -25.66
C GLU A 135 5.80 -1.14 -24.37
N PRO A 136 6.44 -1.51 -23.24
CA PRO A 136 6.34 -0.75 -21.98
C PRO A 136 7.18 0.53 -22.03
N VAL A 137 6.54 1.64 -22.37
CA VAL A 137 7.14 2.99 -22.27
C VAL A 137 6.77 3.61 -20.93
N ALA A 138 7.76 3.92 -20.09
CA ALA A 138 7.57 4.71 -18.87
C ALA A 138 6.92 6.05 -19.23
N LYS A 139 5.75 6.36 -18.67
CA LYS A 139 5.01 7.60 -18.97
C LYS A 139 5.68 8.80 -18.29
N PRO A 140 6.21 9.78 -19.04
CA PRO A 140 6.74 11.00 -18.45
C PRO A 140 5.58 11.94 -18.08
N LEU A 141 5.41 12.26 -16.79
CA LEU A 141 4.53 13.36 -16.38
C LEU A 141 5.23 14.69 -16.68
N VAL A 142 4.48 15.68 -17.17
CA VAL A 142 4.99 17.02 -17.49
C VAL A 142 4.66 17.97 -16.33
N SER A 143 5.67 18.61 -15.75
CA SER A 143 5.51 19.64 -14.73
C SER A 143 5.65 21.04 -15.32
N ALA A 144 4.71 21.94 -15.03
CA ALA A 144 4.79 23.36 -15.42
C ALA A 144 4.54 24.28 -14.22
N GLN A 145 5.31 25.36 -14.11
CA GLN A 145 5.14 26.38 -13.08
C GLN A 145 4.15 27.44 -13.57
N LEU A 146 3.01 27.58 -12.86
CA LEU A 146 1.97 28.56 -13.22
C LEU A 146 2.26 29.95 -12.62
N ALA A 147 2.87 29.98 -11.43
CA ALA A 147 3.27 31.18 -10.70
C ALA A 147 4.41 30.83 -9.72
N PRO A 148 5.13 31.80 -9.14
CA PRO A 148 6.15 31.53 -8.13
C PRO A 148 5.55 30.72 -6.97
N GLY A 149 6.00 29.47 -6.81
CA GLY A 149 5.54 28.54 -5.77
C GLY A 149 4.35 27.64 -6.14
N ILE A 150 3.78 27.74 -7.34
CA ILE A 150 2.66 26.89 -7.78
C ILE A 150 3.09 26.05 -9.00
N PHE A 151 3.18 24.73 -8.79
CA PHE A 151 3.48 23.75 -9.83
C PHE A 151 2.26 22.91 -10.14
N VAL A 152 1.98 22.73 -11.42
CA VAL A 152 0.92 21.85 -11.90
C VAL A 152 1.56 20.67 -12.62
N MET A 153 1.14 19.47 -12.23
CA MET A 153 1.51 18.23 -12.92
C MET A 153 0.38 17.87 -13.88
N ILE A 154 0.71 17.77 -15.16
CA ILE A 154 -0.25 17.43 -16.21
C ILE A 154 0.08 16.03 -16.70
N ASP A 155 -0.91 15.15 -16.61
CA ASP A 155 -0.89 13.87 -17.29
C ASP A 155 -1.22 14.10 -18.78
N PRO A 156 -0.26 13.92 -19.70
CA PRO A 156 -0.48 14.16 -21.13
C PRO A 156 -1.46 13.15 -21.74
N THR A 157 -1.82 12.08 -21.02
CA THR A 157 -2.80 11.10 -21.51
C THR A 157 -4.25 11.54 -21.30
N LEU A 158 -4.50 12.49 -20.39
CA LEU A 158 -5.81 13.09 -20.13
C LEU A 158 -6.02 14.43 -20.86
N VAL A 159 -4.94 15.03 -21.38
CA VAL A 159 -4.96 16.32 -22.05
C VAL A 159 -4.26 16.19 -23.41
N PRO A 160 -4.99 16.21 -24.54
CA PRO A 160 -4.42 15.96 -25.86
C PRO A 160 -3.43 17.04 -26.34
N ASP A 161 -3.47 18.24 -25.76
CA ASP A 161 -2.49 19.30 -26.00
C ASP A 161 -2.10 20.02 -24.70
N PRO A 162 -1.13 19.49 -23.94
CA PRO A 162 -0.69 20.07 -22.67
C PRO A 162 0.00 21.43 -22.89
N ALA A 163 0.64 21.65 -24.04
CA ALA A 163 1.32 22.91 -24.34
C ALA A 163 0.34 24.07 -24.57
N ALA A 164 -0.77 23.83 -25.27
CA ALA A 164 -1.81 24.84 -25.45
C ALA A 164 -2.54 25.16 -24.13
N MET A 165 -2.77 24.15 -23.28
CA MET A 165 -3.37 24.32 -21.95
C MET A 165 -2.49 25.19 -21.04
N ILE A 166 -1.18 24.92 -21.00
CA ILE A 166 -0.21 25.71 -20.22
C ILE A 166 -0.22 27.18 -20.72
N ARG A 167 -0.19 27.42 -22.04
CA ARG A 167 -0.23 28.78 -22.60
C ARG A 167 -1.49 29.56 -22.23
N ARG A 168 -2.65 28.89 -22.12
CA ARG A 168 -3.91 29.51 -21.67
C ARG A 168 -3.88 29.87 -20.18
N LEU A 169 -3.32 28.98 -19.35
CA LEU A 169 -3.23 29.18 -17.91
C LEU A 169 -2.23 30.27 -17.53
N THR A 170 -1.06 30.31 -18.20
CA THR A 170 -0.05 31.35 -17.95
C THR A 170 -0.34 32.67 -18.68
N GLY A 171 -1.19 32.66 -19.71
CA GLY A 171 -1.57 33.86 -20.47
C GLY A 171 -2.69 34.69 -19.86
N ALA A 172 -3.42 34.15 -18.87
CA ALA A 172 -4.52 34.84 -18.20
C ALA A 172 -4.08 35.75 -17.03
N CYS A 173 -2.77 35.80 -16.73
CA CYS A 173 -2.18 36.68 -15.73
C CYS A 173 -1.39 37.80 -16.44
N ARG A 174 -2.11 38.75 -17.06
CA ARG A 174 -1.58 40.07 -17.35
C ARG A 174 -2.52 41.13 -16.79
#